data_AF-A0A920GVG6-F1
#
_entry.id   AF-A0A920GVG6-F1
#
_cell.length_a   1.000
_cell.length_b   1.000
_cell.length_c   1.000
_cell.angle_alpha   90.00
_cell.angle_beta   90.00
_cell.angle_gamma   90.00
#
_symmetry.space_group_name_H-M   'P 1'
#
loop_
_entity.id
_entity.type
_entity.pdbx_description
1 polymer ?
#
loop_
_entity_poly.entity_id
_entity_poly.type
_entity_poly.pdbx_seq_one_letter_code
_entity_poly.pdbx_strand_id
1 'polypeptide(L)'
;MMDCSQCPIHEDRRDLFNYYVDIHSKTLRENGVEPSLLMTWAYKNVPEMIDGLSAAYTSAGNRNEAMVFPVGIAFQMAEKEISDIDLYTKDKRHPSKAVPT
;
A
#
# COMPACT_ATOMS: atom_id res chain seq x y z
N MET A 1 8.61 3.88 -8.35
CA MET A 1 8.82 2.54 -7.77
C MET A 1 8.46 2.65 -6.30
N MET A 2 7.59 1.78 -5.77
CA MET A 2 7.25 1.78 -4.34
C MET A 2 8.35 1.05 -3.57
N ASP A 3 9.02 1.75 -2.65
CA ASP A 3 10.24 1.26 -1.99
C ASP A 3 9.98 0.78 -0.54
N CYS A 4 8.78 1.03 0.02
CA CYS A 4 8.58 0.88 1.45
C CYS A 4 7.09 0.86 1.88
N SER A 5 6.58 -0.30 2.29
CA SER A 5 5.19 -0.46 2.73
C SER A 5 4.85 0.33 4.00
N GLN A 6 5.81 0.56 4.89
CA GLN A 6 5.60 1.32 6.14
C GLN A 6 5.72 2.84 5.98
N CYS A 7 6.24 3.33 4.86
CA CYS A 7 6.54 4.75 4.71
C CYS A 7 5.34 5.67 4.91
N PRO A 8 4.09 5.32 4.54
CA PRO A 8 2.92 6.16 4.80
C PRO A 8 2.59 6.36 6.28
N ILE A 9 3.12 5.52 7.18
CA ILE A 9 2.76 5.50 8.62
C ILE A 9 3.97 5.59 9.55
N HIS A 10 5.19 5.43 9.05
CA HIS A 10 6.41 5.53 9.83
C HIS A 10 6.70 7.00 10.14
N GLU A 11 7.04 7.30 11.40
CA GLU A 11 7.26 8.67 11.88
C GLU A 11 8.23 9.48 11.01
N ASP A 12 9.40 8.92 10.71
CA ASP A 12 10.43 9.61 9.92
C ASP A 12 10.15 9.67 8.41
N ARG A 13 9.17 8.92 7.90
CA ARG A 13 9.00 8.71 6.45
C ARG A 13 7.65 9.13 5.91
N ARG A 14 6.64 9.32 6.76
CA ARG A 14 5.29 9.74 6.36
C ARG A 14 5.31 11.04 5.58
N ASP A 15 6.11 12.00 6.01
CA ASP A 15 6.16 13.31 5.36
C ASP A 15 6.81 13.21 3.99
N LEU A 16 7.87 12.40 3.85
CA LEU A 16 8.49 12.08 2.56
C LEU A 16 7.54 11.33 1.63
N PHE A 17 6.78 10.35 2.14
CA PHE A 17 5.75 9.67 1.36
C PHE A 17 4.78 10.68 0.76
N ASN A 18 4.24 11.59 1.58
CA ASN A 18 3.30 12.60 1.11
C ASN A 18 3.93 13.55 0.10
N TYR A 19 5.14 14.03 0.36
CA TYR A 19 5.90 14.89 -0.54
C TYR A 19 6.08 14.27 -1.93
N TYR A 20 6.48 13.00 -2.00
CA TYR A 20 6.68 12.32 -3.28
C TYR A 20 5.37 11.97 -3.99
N VAL A 21 4.31 11.63 -3.26
CA VAL A 21 2.98 11.48 -3.87
C VAL A 21 2.57 12.79 -4.55
N ASP A 22 2.78 13.93 -3.89
CA ASP A 22 2.39 15.23 -4.43
C ASP A 22 3.18 15.60 -5.70
N ILE A 23 4.51 15.47 -5.64
CA ILE A 23 5.37 15.78 -6.79
C ILE A 23 5.09 14.83 -7.96
N HIS A 24 5.02 13.53 -7.72
CA HIS A 24 4.81 12.57 -8.79
C HIS A 24 3.40 12.66 -9.39
N SER A 25 2.37 12.90 -8.58
CA SER A 25 1.01 13.10 -9.10
C SER A 25 0.94 14.31 -10.02
N LYS A 26 1.58 15.43 -9.63
CA LYS A 26 1.71 16.62 -10.46
C LYS A 26 2.45 16.33 -11.77
N THR A 27 3.64 15.72 -11.70
CA THR A 27 4.45 15.40 -12.88
C THR A 27 3.71 14.48 -13.85
N LEU A 28 3.01 13.44 -13.36
CA LEU A 28 2.23 12.54 -14.21
C LEU A 28 1.15 13.31 -14.96
N ARG A 29 0.40 14.17 -14.25
CA ARG A 29 -0.70 14.95 -14.84
C ARG A 29 -0.20 15.98 -15.86
N GLU A 30 0.93 16.63 -15.59
CA GLU A 30 1.61 17.53 -16.55
C GLU A 30 2.01 16.82 -17.85
N ASN A 31 2.17 15.50 -17.82
CA ASN A 31 2.49 14.66 -18.98
C ASN A 31 1.27 13.90 -19.53
N GLY A 32 0.05 14.27 -19.13
CA GLY A 32 -1.19 13.63 -19.61
C GLY A 32 -1.42 12.21 -19.08
N VAL A 33 -0.76 11.83 -17.98
CA VAL A 33 -0.93 10.53 -17.31
C VAL A 33 -1.77 10.70 -16.05
N GLU A 34 -2.80 9.87 -15.90
CA GLU A 34 -3.63 9.85 -14.70
C GLU A 34 -2.89 9.15 -13.55
N PRO A 35 -2.65 9.83 -12.42
CA PRO A 35 -1.99 9.20 -11.28
C PRO A 35 -2.93 8.22 -10.55
N SER A 36 -2.36 7.15 -10.00
CA SER A 36 -3.06 6.24 -9.10
C SER A 36 -2.10 5.68 -8.07
N LEU A 37 -2.63 5.39 -6.89
CA LEU A 37 -1.89 4.84 -5.76
C LEU A 37 -2.28 3.39 -5.53
N LEU A 38 -1.28 2.53 -5.40
CA LEU A 38 -1.46 1.16 -4.95
C LEU A 38 -1.24 1.12 -3.42
N MET A 39 -2.32 0.94 -2.66
CA MET A 39 -2.25 0.81 -1.20
C MET A 39 -1.73 -0.57 -0.84
N THR A 40 -0.55 -0.64 -0.24
CA THR A 40 0.12 -1.89 0.12
C THR A 40 -0.55 -2.60 1.31
N TRP A 41 -0.14 -3.83 1.55
CA TRP A 41 -0.62 -4.71 2.62
C TRP A 41 0.13 -4.50 3.95
N ALA A 42 -0.51 -4.94 5.03
CA ALA A 42 0.11 -5.03 6.35
C ALA A 42 1.20 -6.09 6.39
N TYR A 43 2.10 -6.07 7.39
CA TYR A 43 3.01 -7.18 7.63
C TYR A 43 2.24 -8.30 8.32
N LYS A 44 2.58 -9.57 8.02
CA LYS A 44 1.87 -10.72 8.57
C LYS A 44 1.81 -10.72 10.09
N ASN A 45 2.88 -10.27 10.74
CA ASN A 45 3.00 -10.21 12.20
C ASN A 45 2.53 -8.89 12.81
N VAL A 46 2.05 -7.94 12.01
CA VAL A 46 1.54 -6.62 12.44
C VAL A 46 0.28 -6.30 11.61
N PRO A 47 -0.78 -7.13 11.65
CA PRO A 47 -1.97 -6.95 10.80
C PRO A 47 -2.73 -5.64 11.07
N GLU A 48 -2.64 -5.09 12.28
CA GLU A 48 -3.20 -3.80 12.69
C GLU A 48 -2.63 -2.61 11.90
N MET A 49 -1.48 -2.80 11.24
CA MET A 49 -0.88 -1.81 10.35
C MET A 49 -1.84 -1.38 9.23
N ILE A 50 -2.82 -2.22 8.88
CA ILE A 50 -3.75 -1.95 7.79
C ILE A 50 -4.56 -0.66 7.99
N ASP A 51 -4.93 -0.33 9.23
CA ASP A 51 -5.79 0.82 9.51
C ASP A 51 -5.05 2.13 9.22
N GLY A 52 -3.79 2.20 9.66
CA GLY A 52 -2.90 3.32 9.37
C GLY A 52 -2.61 3.45 7.88
N LEU A 53 -2.35 2.32 7.19
CA LEU A 53 -2.11 2.34 5.75
C LEU A 53 -3.34 2.82 4.99
N SER A 54 -4.52 2.29 5.30
CA SER A 54 -5.77 2.69 4.66
C SER A 54 -6.02 4.18 4.83
N ALA A 55 -5.91 4.70 6.06
CA ALA A 55 -6.08 6.12 6.32
C ALA A 55 -5.06 6.99 5.57
N ALA A 56 -3.77 6.61 5.58
CA ALA A 56 -2.71 7.38 4.94
C ALA A 56 -2.87 7.42 3.40
N TYR A 57 -3.15 6.28 2.77
CA TYR A 57 -3.35 6.22 1.32
C TYR A 57 -4.64 6.92 0.87
N THR A 58 -5.74 6.77 1.61
CA THR A 58 -6.98 7.50 1.31
C THR A 58 -6.78 9.01 1.41
N SER A 59 -6.09 9.49 2.45
CA SER A 59 -5.76 10.92 2.60
C SER A 59 -4.90 11.43 1.45
N ALA A 60 -3.84 10.70 1.09
CA ALA A 60 -2.95 11.06 -0.01
C ALA A 60 -3.66 11.04 -1.38
N GLY A 61 -4.52 10.05 -1.62
CA GLY A 61 -5.33 9.94 -2.83
C GLY A 61 -6.32 11.11 -2.96
N ASN A 62 -7.05 11.42 -1.89
CA ASN A 62 -7.97 12.56 -1.86
C ASN A 62 -7.25 13.88 -2.10
N ARG A 63 -6.10 14.10 -1.45
CA ARG A 63 -5.30 15.33 -1.62
C ARG A 63 -4.83 15.54 -3.06
N ASN A 64 -4.56 14.46 -3.80
CA ASN A 64 -3.98 14.51 -5.14
C ASN A 64 -4.96 14.22 -6.27
N GLU A 65 -6.25 14.03 -5.92
CA GLU A 65 -7.29 13.58 -6.85
C GLU A 65 -6.82 12.31 -7.60
N ALA A 66 -6.24 11.37 -6.86
CA ALA A 66 -5.70 10.13 -7.40
C ALA A 66 -6.48 8.92 -6.88
N MET A 67 -6.81 7.99 -7.78
CA MET A 67 -7.46 6.74 -7.40
C MET A 67 -6.56 5.93 -6.47
N VAL A 68 -7.14 5.32 -5.44
CA VAL A 68 -6.44 4.39 -4.54
C VAL A 68 -6.95 2.99 -4.77
N PHE A 69 -6.09 2.09 -5.22
CA PHE A 69 -6.37 0.66 -5.29
C PHE A 69 -6.15 0.03 -3.92
N PRO A 70 -7.20 -0.48 -3.23
CA PRO A 70 -7.13 -0.91 -1.83
C PRO A 70 -6.57 -2.35 -1.69
N VAL A 71 -5.43 -2.62 -2.33
CA VAL A 71 -4.83 -3.98 -2.39
C VAL A 71 -4.58 -4.55 -1.00
N GLY A 72 -4.08 -3.75 -0.06
CA GLY A 72 -3.83 -4.21 1.31
C GLY A 72 -5.06 -4.73 2.06
N ILE A 73 -6.23 -4.12 1.85
CA ILE A 73 -7.49 -4.57 2.48
C ILE A 73 -7.89 -5.91 1.87
N ALA A 74 -7.88 -6.02 0.54
CA ALA A 74 -8.17 -7.27 -0.16
C ALA A 74 -7.19 -8.38 0.26
N PHE A 75 -5.92 -8.04 0.43
CA PHE A 75 -4.88 -8.98 0.88
C PHE A 75 -5.14 -9.49 2.30
N GLN A 76 -5.53 -8.61 3.22
CA GLN A 76 -5.87 -9.01 4.59
C GLN A 76 -7.15 -9.87 4.63
N MET A 77 -8.15 -9.56 3.79
CA MET A 77 -9.35 -10.38 3.68
C MET A 77 -9.01 -11.79 3.17
N ALA A 78 -8.19 -11.88 2.11
CA ALA A 78 -7.77 -13.16 1.56
C ALA A 78 -6.98 -14.01 2.57
N GLU A 79 -6.11 -13.40 3.38
CA GLU A 79 -5.37 -14.12 4.44
C GLU A 79 -6.31 -14.71 5.51
N LYS A 80 -7.41 -14.03 5.82
CA LYS A 80 -8.42 -14.49 6.78
C LYS A 80 -9.34 -15.57 6.21
N GLU A 81 -9.69 -15.47 4.93
CA GLU A 81 -10.71 -16.32 4.30
C GLU A 81 -10.13 -17.55 3.58
N ILE A 82 -8.86 -17.52 3.17
CA ILE A 82 -8.20 -18.56 2.37
C ILE A 82 -7.03 -19.15 3.16
N SER A 83 -7.33 -20.01 4.13
CA SER A 83 -6.33 -20.61 5.05
C SER A 83 -5.28 -21.48 4.36
N ASP A 84 -5.58 -21.98 3.17
CA ASP A 84 -4.73 -22.94 2.44
C ASP A 84 -3.60 -22.25 1.65
N ILE A 85 -3.52 -20.91 1.70
CA ILE A 85 -2.50 -20.15 0.98
C ILE A 85 -1.77 -19.22 1.95
N ASP A 86 -0.47 -19.45 2.14
CA ASP A 86 0.37 -18.46 2.79
C ASP A 86 0.72 -17.35 1.79
N LEU A 87 0.06 -16.21 1.92
CA LEU A 87 0.28 -15.04 1.07
C LEU A 87 1.62 -14.34 1.31
N TYR A 88 2.40 -14.72 2.33
CA TYR A 88 3.67 -14.06 2.64
C TYR A 88 4.87 -14.97 2.41
N THR A 89 6.01 -14.37 2.08
CA THR A 89 7.29 -15.08 2.18
C THR A 89 7.70 -15.27 3.64
N LYS A 90 8.82 -15.98 3.87
CA LYS A 90 9.37 -16.22 5.21
C LYS A 90 9.68 -14.95 5.99
N ASP A 91 9.88 -13.81 5.32
CA ASP A 91 10.15 -12.53 5.97
C ASP A 91 8.91 -11.83 6.54
N LYS A 92 7.70 -12.35 6.26
CA LYS A 92 6.41 -11.82 6.75
C LYS A 92 6.05 -10.42 6.25
N ARG A 93 6.76 -9.91 5.23
CA ARG A 93 6.57 -8.55 4.68
C ARG A 93 6.23 -8.59 3.21
N HIS A 94 6.91 -9.42 2.44
CA HIS A 94 6.70 -9.50 1.00
C HIS A 94 5.71 -10.61 0.64
N PRO A 95 4.93 -10.43 -0.45
CA PRO A 95 3.96 -11.41 -0.90
C PRO A 95 4.69 -12.64 -1.44
N SER A 96 4.15 -13.81 -1.16
CA SER A 96 4.61 -15.06 -1.75
C SER A 96 4.20 -15.15 -3.22
N LYS A 97 4.76 -16.13 -3.92
CA LYS A 97 4.11 -16.62 -5.14
C LYS A 97 2.82 -17.30 -4.70
N ALA A 98 1.69 -16.85 -5.23
CA ALA A 98 0.43 -17.56 -5.05
C ALA A 98 0.52 -18.92 -5.75
N VAL A 99 0.82 -19.96 -5.00
CA VAL A 99 0.75 -21.36 -5.43
C VAL A 99 -0.18 -22.04 -4.42
N PRO A 100 -1.30 -22.65 -4.85
CA PRO A 100 -2.08 -23.49 -3.96
C PRO A 100 -1.16 -24.58 -3.40
N THR A 101 -1.16 -24.79 -2.08
CA THR A 101 -0.46 -25.92 -1.47
C THR A 101 -1.10 -27.23 -1.84
#